data_AF-C8NBP5-F1
#
_entry.id   AF-C8NBP5-F1
#
_cell.length_a   1.000
_cell.length_b   1.000
_cell.length_c   1.000
_cell.angle_alpha   90.00
_cell.angle_beta   90.00
_cell.angle_gamma   90.00
#
_symmetry.space_group_name_H-M   'P 1'
#
loop_
_entity.id
_entity.type
_entity.pdbx_description
1 polymer ?
#
loop_
_entity_poly.entity_id
_entity_poly.type
_entity_poly.pdbx_seq_one_letter_code
_entity_poly.pdbx_strand_id
1 'polypeptide(L)'
;MEELEIIKLYIERTRPEIMANGASNILRQIEQMKIPYFRDLTVEELDFLLDKEVSLHGILDVVMAKDGLSRGLAAIVWNENRKRYEERKKIIGEELIIFFFIALIPVIVYGAYIVIIRLELGNGSLPAASIFPMLSVFFIFYLFYLIFILFPLASIPSNINTAKKRLLRSSNRVIFGNN
;
A
#
# COMPACT_ATOMS: atom_id res chain seq x y z
N MET A 1 -7.17 8.77 -21.42
CA MET A 1 -8.45 9.47 -21.65
C MET A 1 -9.61 8.61 -21.16
N GLU A 2 -9.66 7.33 -21.53
CA GLU A 2 -10.72 6.39 -21.16
C GLU A 2 -10.98 6.24 -19.65
N GLU A 3 -9.93 6.09 -18.81
CA GLU A 3 -10.12 5.96 -17.35
C GLU A 3 -10.74 7.20 -16.69
N LEU A 4 -10.36 8.40 -17.14
CA LEU A 4 -10.88 9.65 -16.58
C LEU A 4 -12.35 9.83 -16.93
N GLU A 5 -12.74 9.44 -18.15
CA GLU A 5 -14.14 9.45 -18.57
C GLU A 5 -14.98 8.45 -17.77
N ILE A 6 -14.45 7.26 -17.46
CA ILE A 6 -15.14 6.27 -16.62
C ILE A 6 -15.38 6.84 -15.21
N ILE A 7 -14.36 7.45 -14.59
CA ILE A 7 -14.48 8.07 -13.27
C ILE A 7 -15.51 9.20 -13.30
N LYS A 8 -15.44 10.07 -14.31
CA LYS A 8 -16.35 11.20 -14.49
C LYS A 8 -17.79 10.70 -14.66
N LEU A 9 -18.02 9.74 -15.56
CA LEU A 9 -19.32 9.13 -15.81
C LEU A 9 -19.91 8.53 -14.52
N TYR A 10 -19.08 7.87 -13.72
CA TYR A 10 -19.52 7.31 -12.47
C TYR A 10 -19.95 8.37 -11.45
N ILE A 11 -19.11 9.40 -11.24
CA ILE A 11 -19.37 10.46 -10.26
C ILE A 11 -20.60 11.28 -10.66
N GLU A 12 -20.70 11.66 -11.95
CA GLU A 12 -21.73 12.59 -12.42
C GLU A 12 -23.06 11.92 -12.74
N ARG A 13 -23.06 10.63 -13.09
CA ARG A 13 -24.26 9.95 -13.61
C ARG A 13 -24.61 8.68 -12.83
N THR A 14 -23.74 7.69 -12.86
CA THR A 14 -24.04 6.36 -12.32
C THR A 14 -24.35 6.40 -10.82
N ARG A 15 -23.55 7.12 -10.03
CA ARG A 15 -23.73 7.20 -8.58
C ARG A 15 -24.99 7.97 -8.16
N PRO A 16 -25.29 9.17 -8.69
CA PRO A 16 -26.57 9.84 -8.44
C PRO A 16 -27.79 8.98 -8.81
N GLU A 17 -27.76 8.30 -9.96
CA GLU A 17 -28.85 7.42 -10.40
C GLU A 17 -29.06 6.24 -9.43
N ILE A 18 -27.98 5.60 -8.97
CA ILE A 18 -28.03 4.51 -7.99
C ILE A 18 -28.58 4.98 -6.65
N MET A 19 -28.19 6.18 -6.19
CA MET A 19 -28.70 6.76 -4.95
C MET A 19 -30.19 7.12 -5.06
N ALA A 20 -30.60 7.69 -6.19
CA ALA A 20 -32.00 8.04 -6.46
C ALA A 20 -32.92 6.80 -6.53
N ASN A 21 -32.40 5.69 -7.06
CA ASN A 21 -33.13 4.44 -7.17
C ASN A 21 -33.23 3.64 -5.86
N GLY A 22 -32.72 4.17 -4.75
CA GLY A 22 -32.75 3.49 -3.45
C GLY A 22 -31.98 2.17 -3.44
N ALA A 23 -30.95 2.06 -4.28
CA ALA A 23 -30.16 0.84 -4.41
C ALA A 23 -29.56 0.41 -3.06
N SER A 24 -29.51 -0.91 -2.85
CA SER A 24 -28.91 -1.48 -1.65
C SER A 24 -27.44 -1.08 -1.50
N ASN A 25 -26.95 -1.04 -0.26
CA ASN A 25 -25.54 -0.72 0.04
C ASN A 25 -24.58 -1.65 -0.72
N ILE A 26 -24.94 -2.92 -0.89
CA ILE A 26 -24.15 -3.90 -1.65
C ILE A 26 -24.04 -3.50 -3.12
N LEU A 27 -25.12 -3.04 -3.76
CA LEU A 27 -25.07 -2.62 -5.15
C LEU A 27 -24.18 -1.38 -5.34
N ARG A 28 -24.25 -0.43 -4.39
CA ARG A 28 -23.37 0.75 -4.37
C ARG A 28 -21.90 0.34 -4.27
N GLN A 29 -21.58 -0.63 -3.42
CA GLN A 29 -20.22 -1.18 -3.28
C GLN A 29 -19.76 -1.88 -4.56
N ILE A 30 -20.62 -2.70 -5.17
CA ILE A 30 -20.29 -3.42 -6.42
C ILE A 30 -19.91 -2.42 -7.51
N GLU A 31 -20.69 -1.35 -7.69
CA GLU A 31 -20.42 -0.34 -8.72
C GLU A 31 -19.16 0.48 -8.40
N GLN A 32 -18.92 0.77 -7.11
CA GLN A 32 -17.69 1.43 -6.67
C GLN A 32 -16.45 0.58 -6.93
N MET A 33 -16.51 -0.73 -6.67
CA MET A 33 -15.40 -1.67 -6.85
C MET A 33 -14.96 -1.81 -8.31
N LYS A 34 -15.80 -1.43 -9.29
CA LYS A 34 -15.42 -1.40 -10.71
C LYS A 34 -14.38 -0.32 -11.01
N ILE A 35 -14.25 0.69 -10.14
CA ILE A 35 -13.29 1.79 -10.30
C ILE A 35 -12.06 1.48 -9.44
N PRO A 36 -10.88 1.24 -10.07
CA PRO A 36 -9.68 0.83 -9.34
C PRO A 36 -9.33 1.73 -8.15
N TYR A 37 -9.46 3.04 -8.31
CA TYR A 37 -9.11 4.04 -7.30
C TYR A 37 -10.11 4.16 -6.16
N PHE A 38 -11.38 3.77 -6.35
CA PHE A 38 -12.42 3.87 -5.32
C PHE A 38 -12.63 2.56 -4.58
N ARG A 39 -12.10 1.46 -5.09
CA ARG A 39 -12.17 0.14 -4.45
C ARG A 39 -11.67 0.14 -3.00
N ASP A 40 -10.68 0.97 -2.71
CA ASP A 40 -9.99 1.03 -1.41
C ASP A 40 -10.67 2.02 -0.42
N LEU A 41 -11.75 2.67 -0.87
CA LEU A 41 -12.61 3.51 -0.05
C LEU A 41 -13.88 2.76 0.32
N THR A 42 -14.44 3.06 1.48
CA THR A 42 -15.81 2.70 1.81
C THR A 42 -16.78 3.65 1.11
N VAL A 43 -18.05 3.25 1.01
CA VAL A 43 -19.11 4.11 0.46
C VAL A 43 -19.21 5.41 1.26
N GLU A 44 -19.11 5.34 2.59
CA GLU A 44 -19.19 6.51 3.47
C GLU A 44 -18.00 7.47 3.30
N GLU A 45 -16.79 6.93 3.14
CA GLU A 45 -15.60 7.74 2.86
C GLU A 45 -15.71 8.46 1.53
N LEU A 46 -16.20 7.79 0.48
CA LEU A 46 -16.38 8.41 -0.83
C LEU A 46 -17.51 9.45 -0.81
N ASP A 47 -18.60 9.18 -0.08
CA ASP A 47 -19.68 10.13 0.20
C ASP A 47 -19.13 11.40 0.87
N PHE A 48 -18.30 11.24 1.90
CA PHE A 48 -17.67 12.34 2.61
C PHE A 48 -16.70 13.15 1.74
N LEU A 49 -15.84 12.49 0.96
CA LEU A 49 -14.84 13.18 0.12
C LEU A 49 -15.52 14.01 -0.98
N LEU A 50 -16.60 13.49 -1.55
CA LEU A 50 -17.36 14.20 -2.57
C LEU A 50 -18.19 15.35 -1.98
N ASP A 51 -18.75 15.20 -0.76
CA ASP A 51 -19.39 16.30 -0.02
C ASP A 51 -18.42 17.46 0.28
N LYS A 52 -17.15 17.14 0.54
CA LYS A 52 -16.09 18.14 0.77
C LYS A 52 -15.44 18.66 -0.50
N GLU A 53 -16.01 18.38 -1.67
CA GLU A 53 -15.52 18.83 -2.98
C GLU A 53 -14.02 18.50 -3.20
N VAL A 54 -13.57 17.37 -2.66
CA VAL A 54 -12.17 16.95 -2.78
C VAL A 54 -11.88 16.55 -4.21
N SER A 55 -10.89 17.20 -4.83
CA SER A 55 -10.44 16.86 -6.18
C SER A 55 -10.04 15.39 -6.30
N LEU A 56 -10.12 14.82 -7.51
CA LEU A 56 -9.68 13.44 -7.77
C LEU A 56 -8.25 13.19 -7.29
N HIS A 57 -7.33 14.15 -7.46
CA HIS A 57 -5.96 14.05 -6.94
C HIS A 57 -5.92 14.00 -5.41
N GLY A 58 -6.80 14.74 -4.73
CA GLY A 58 -6.97 14.65 -3.29
C GLY A 58 -7.49 13.27 -2.87
N ILE A 59 -8.46 12.70 -3.60
CA ILE A 59 -8.96 11.35 -3.33
C ILE A 59 -7.85 10.30 -3.50
N LEU A 60 -7.03 10.41 -4.54
CA LEU A 60 -5.87 9.52 -4.73
C LEU A 60 -4.84 9.67 -3.60
N ASP A 61 -4.60 10.90 -3.14
CA ASP A 61 -3.74 11.13 -1.98
C ASP A 61 -4.32 10.52 -0.70
N VAL A 62 -5.65 10.53 -0.51
CA VAL A 62 -6.32 9.85 0.61
C VAL A 62 -6.10 8.34 0.51
N VAL A 63 -6.38 7.74 -0.65
CA VAL A 63 -6.17 6.30 -0.88
C VAL A 63 -4.73 5.91 -0.58
N MET A 64 -3.76 6.66 -1.12
CA MET A 64 -2.34 6.41 -0.89
C MET A 64 -1.94 6.57 0.59
N ALA A 65 -2.47 7.59 1.27
CA ALA A 65 -2.15 7.86 2.67
C ALA A 65 -2.84 6.88 3.65
N LYS A 66 -4.01 6.35 3.28
CA LYS A 66 -4.80 5.39 4.07
C LYS A 66 -4.26 3.97 3.91
N ASP A 67 -4.00 3.55 2.68
CA ASP A 67 -3.87 2.13 2.35
C ASP A 67 -2.45 1.65 2.06
N GLY A 68 -1.45 2.52 2.26
CA GLY A 68 -0.12 2.37 1.68
C GLY A 68 0.60 1.01 1.81
N LEU A 69 0.38 0.21 2.86
CA LEU A 69 0.81 -1.20 2.87
C LEU A 69 -0.19 -2.11 3.63
N SER A 70 -1.48 -1.79 3.46
CA SER A 70 -2.71 -2.40 4.02
C SER A 70 -3.13 -2.08 5.47
N ARG A 71 -2.35 -1.30 6.23
CA ARG A 71 -2.73 -0.50 7.44
C ARG A 71 -1.48 -0.12 8.28
N GLY A 72 -0.43 -0.94 8.23
CA GLY A 72 0.78 -0.74 9.05
C GLY A 72 1.54 0.54 8.75
N LEU A 73 1.51 0.97 7.48
CA LEU A 73 2.13 2.24 7.04
C LEU A 73 1.13 3.38 6.87
N ALA A 74 -0.13 3.21 7.28
CA ALA A 74 -1.15 4.24 7.10
C ALA A 74 -0.72 5.55 7.78
N ALA A 75 -0.79 6.65 7.05
CA ALA A 75 -0.55 7.99 7.56
C ALA A 75 -1.82 8.66 8.09
N ILE A 76 -2.98 8.24 7.57
CA ILE A 76 -4.30 8.70 7.98
C ILE A 76 -5.21 7.50 8.22
N VAL A 77 -6.19 7.67 9.10
CA VAL A 77 -7.16 6.63 9.44
C VAL A 77 -8.55 7.24 9.46
N TRP A 78 -9.52 6.52 8.92
CA TRP A 78 -10.92 6.89 9.02
C TRP A 78 -11.46 6.63 10.43
N ASN A 79 -12.06 7.64 11.04
CA ASN A 79 -12.70 7.52 12.34
C ASN A 79 -14.21 7.34 12.16
N GLU A 80 -14.70 6.11 12.33
CA GLU A 80 -16.13 5.77 12.17
C GLU A 80 -17.05 6.58 13.09
N ASN A 81 -16.61 6.88 14.32
CA ASN A 81 -17.42 7.61 15.30
C ASN A 81 -17.58 9.08 14.91
N ARG A 82 -16.53 9.67 14.33
CA ARG A 82 -16.47 11.09 13.99
C ARG A 82 -16.73 11.38 12.51
N LYS A 83 -16.86 10.33 11.70
CA LYS A 83 -17.05 10.38 10.23
C LYS A 83 -16.06 11.32 9.53
N ARG A 84 -14.78 11.22 9.90
CA ARG A 84 -13.71 12.07 9.37
C ARG A 84 -12.36 11.36 9.44
N TYR A 85 -11.39 11.83 8.67
CA TYR A 85 -10.02 11.33 8.73
C TYR A 85 -9.24 11.95 9.89
N GLU A 86 -8.39 11.14 10.51
CA GLU A 86 -7.48 11.55 11.56
C GLU A 86 -6.05 11.13 11.20
N GLU A 87 -5.06 11.90 11.65
CA GLU A 87 -3.66 11.55 11.46
C GLU A 87 -3.25 10.39 12.37
N ARG A 88 -2.62 9.36 11.80
CA ARG A 88 -1.99 8.31 12.61
C ARG A 88 -0.69 8.84 13.19
N LYS A 89 -0.51 8.68 14.51
CA LYS A 89 0.81 8.86 15.14
C LYS A 89 1.70 7.70 14.73
N LYS A 90 2.69 7.97 13.88
CA LYS A 90 3.67 6.98 13.44
C LYS A 90 4.63 6.65 14.58
N ILE A 91 4.92 5.36 14.76
CA ILE A 91 5.98 4.91 15.66
C ILE A 91 7.31 5.06 14.92
N ILE A 92 8.27 5.76 15.52
CA ILE A 92 9.60 5.96 14.94
C ILE A 92 10.27 4.58 14.78
N GLY A 93 10.70 4.26 13.56
CA GLY A 93 11.41 3.01 13.27
C GLY A 93 10.54 1.82 12.83
N GLU A 94 9.20 1.94 12.82
CA GLU A 94 8.29 0.86 12.37
C GLU A 94 8.63 0.36 10.96
N GLU A 95 8.92 1.28 10.04
CA GLU A 95 9.33 0.96 8.67
C GLU A 95 10.69 0.25 8.60
N LEU A 96 11.69 0.75 9.34
CA LEU A 96 13.03 0.15 9.34
C LEU A 96 13.00 -1.30 9.81
N ILE A 97 12.16 -1.61 10.80
CA ILE A 97 11.97 -2.96 11.31
C ILE A 97 11.37 -3.86 10.22
N ILE A 98 10.32 -3.41 9.53
CA ILE A 98 9.68 -4.18 8.45
C ILE A 98 10.69 -4.47 7.33
N PHE A 99 11.43 -3.46 6.87
CA PHE A 99 12.43 -3.64 5.81
C PHE A 99 13.58 -4.55 6.23
N PHE A 100 14.00 -4.48 7.49
CA PHE A 100 15.04 -5.37 8.02
C PHE A 100 14.62 -6.83 7.93
N PHE A 101 13.39 -7.16 8.33
CA PHE A 101 12.89 -8.53 8.22
C PHE A 101 12.76 -9.01 6.77
N ILE A 102 12.28 -8.15 5.87
CA ILE A 102 12.17 -8.47 4.44
C ILE A 102 13.56 -8.76 3.86
N ALA A 103 14.55 -7.90 4.15
CA ALA A 103 15.93 -8.08 3.70
C ALA A 103 16.58 -9.38 4.21
N LEU A 104 16.13 -9.90 5.36
CA LEU A 104 16.69 -11.11 5.97
C LEU A 104 16.19 -12.40 5.30
N ILE A 105 15.05 -12.36 4.59
CA ILE A 105 14.42 -13.56 3.98
C ILE A 105 15.41 -14.35 3.11
N PRO A 106 16.11 -13.74 2.11
CA PRO A 106 17.04 -14.50 1.28
C PRO A 106 18.21 -15.09 2.07
N VAL A 107 18.68 -14.41 3.12
CA VAL A 107 19.76 -14.88 3.98
C VAL A 107 19.33 -16.11 4.79
N ILE A 108 18.11 -16.11 5.33
CA ILE A 108 17.53 -17.28 6.03
C ILE A 108 17.39 -18.45 5.06
N VAL A 109 16.81 -18.22 3.88
CA VAL A 109 16.60 -19.27 2.87
C VAL A 109 17.92 -19.88 2.43
N TYR A 110 18.93 -19.06 2.18
CA TYR A 110 20.27 -19.52 1.81
C TYR A 110 20.94 -20.30 2.96
N GLY A 111 20.86 -19.80 4.18
CA GLY A 111 21.37 -20.49 5.36
C GLY A 111 20.72 -21.86 5.57
N ALA A 112 19.38 -21.93 5.44
CA ALA A 112 18.63 -23.18 5.54
C ALA A 112 19.04 -24.17 4.43
N TYR A 113 19.19 -23.70 3.19
CA TYR A 113 19.65 -24.53 2.09
C TYR A 113 21.05 -25.12 2.35
N ILE A 114 22.01 -24.32 2.85
CA ILE A 114 23.35 -24.82 3.21
C ILE A 114 23.27 -25.90 4.30
N VAL A 115 22.42 -25.71 5.31
CA VAL A 115 22.22 -26.69 6.39
C VAL A 115 21.66 -28.01 5.84
N ILE A 116 20.65 -27.95 4.97
CA ILE A 116 20.04 -29.15 4.35
C ILE A 116 21.09 -29.94 3.57
N ILE A 117 21.84 -29.28 2.70
CA ILE A 117 22.88 -29.93 1.88
C ILE A 117 23.96 -30.58 2.77
N ARG A 118 24.37 -29.92 3.86
CA ARG A 118 25.33 -30.52 4.81
C ARG A 118 24.79 -31.76 5.50
N LEU A 119 23.50 -31.78 5.86
CA LEU A 119 22.88 -32.95 6.47
C LEU A 119 22.82 -34.13 5.49
N GLU A 120 22.57 -33.86 4.21
CA GLU A 120 22.46 -34.89 3.16
C GLU A 120 23.82 -35.50 2.76
N LEU A 121 24.89 -34.69 2.73
CA LEU A 121 26.26 -35.16 2.44
C LEU A 121 27.00 -35.75 3.66
N GLY A 122 26.44 -35.66 4.87
CA GLY A 122 27.08 -36.04 6.13
C GLY A 122 28.21 -35.09 6.56
N ASN A 123 29.03 -35.49 7.55
CA ASN A 123 30.17 -34.70 8.04
C ASN A 123 31.35 -34.55 7.03
N GLY A 124 31.16 -34.99 5.77
CA GLY A 124 32.11 -34.72 4.70
C GLY A 124 32.17 -33.22 4.39
N SER A 125 33.37 -32.67 4.24
CA SER A 125 33.52 -31.28 3.79
C SER A 125 32.89 -31.12 2.41
N LEU A 126 31.99 -30.15 2.24
CA LEU A 126 31.60 -29.66 0.92
C LEU A 126 32.88 -29.28 0.15
N PRO A 127 33.16 -29.88 -1.02
CA PRO A 127 34.37 -29.54 -1.76
C PRO A 127 34.35 -28.04 -2.10
N ALA A 128 35.46 -27.33 -1.84
CA ALA A 128 35.54 -25.88 -2.06
C ALA A 128 35.14 -25.45 -3.49
N ALA A 129 35.31 -26.37 -4.46
CA ALA A 129 34.90 -26.21 -5.85
C ALA A 129 33.37 -26.08 -6.07
N SER A 130 32.52 -26.60 -5.17
CA SER A 130 31.05 -26.47 -5.26
C SER A 130 30.50 -25.27 -4.46
N ILE A 131 31.23 -24.78 -3.46
CA ILE A 131 30.81 -23.65 -2.61
C ILE A 131 30.95 -22.29 -3.33
N PHE A 132 32.07 -22.09 -4.05
CA PHE A 132 32.37 -20.82 -4.72
C PHE A 132 31.34 -20.40 -5.80
N PRO A 133 30.91 -21.29 -6.70
CA PRO A 133 29.87 -20.97 -7.69
C PRO A 133 28.53 -20.65 -7.02
N MET A 134 28.21 -21.37 -5.95
CA MET A 134 26.93 -21.25 -5.25
C MET A 134 26.80 -19.92 -4.48
N LEU A 135 27.87 -19.47 -3.82
CA LEU A 135 27.92 -18.13 -3.22
C LEU A 135 27.73 -17.04 -4.27
N SER A 136 28.44 -17.15 -5.40
CA SER A 136 28.35 -16.17 -6.49
C SER A 136 26.92 -16.06 -7.05
N VAL A 137 26.27 -17.21 -7.27
CA VAL A 137 24.87 -17.27 -7.74
C VAL A 137 23.93 -16.64 -6.72
N PHE A 138 24.10 -16.93 -5.42
CA PHE A 138 23.32 -16.29 -4.37
C PHE A 138 23.47 -14.77 -4.37
N PHE A 139 24.70 -14.24 -4.44
CA PHE A 139 24.92 -12.79 -4.46
C PHE A 139 24.25 -12.11 -5.65
N ILE A 140 24.27 -12.75 -6.82
CA ILE A 140 23.59 -12.24 -8.02
C ILE A 140 22.07 -12.17 -7.78
N PHE A 141 21.45 -13.25 -7.30
CA PHE A 141 20.02 -13.26 -7.00
C PHE A 141 19.65 -12.32 -5.85
N TYR A 142 20.52 -12.17 -4.86
CA TYR A 142 20.33 -11.24 -3.77
C TYR A 142 20.39 -9.79 -4.27
N LEU A 143 21.30 -9.47 -5.19
CA LEU A 143 21.33 -8.16 -5.84
C LEU A 143 20.04 -7.89 -6.61
N PHE A 144 19.55 -8.87 -7.38
CA PHE A 144 18.24 -8.77 -8.05
C PHE A 144 17.11 -8.57 -7.03
N TYR A 145 17.10 -9.29 -5.92
CA TYR A 145 16.13 -9.12 -4.84
C TYR A 145 16.15 -7.70 -4.28
N LEU A 146 17.33 -7.14 -4.00
CA LEU A 146 17.45 -5.77 -3.49
C LEU A 146 16.92 -4.74 -4.48
N ILE A 147 17.23 -4.90 -5.77
CA ILE A 147 16.84 -3.94 -6.81
C ILE A 147 15.35 -4.03 -7.14
N PHE A 148 14.82 -5.24 -7.31
CA PHE A 148 13.45 -5.44 -7.82
C PHE A 148 12.40 -5.56 -6.72
N ILE A 149 12.79 -5.85 -5.48
CA ILE A 149 11.84 -6.02 -4.37
C ILE A 149 12.08 -4.94 -3.30
N LEU A 150 13.29 -4.89 -2.72
CA LEU A 150 13.54 -4.03 -1.56
C LEU A 150 13.46 -2.54 -1.92
N PHE A 151 14.04 -2.13 -3.05
CA PHE A 151 14.08 -0.73 -3.47
C PHE A 151 12.68 -0.16 -3.78
N PRO A 152 11.81 -0.82 -4.58
CA PRO A 152 10.43 -0.36 -4.76
C PRO A 152 9.66 -0.26 -3.45
N LEU A 153 9.78 -1.26 -2.56
CA LEU A 153 9.10 -1.24 -1.27
C LEU A 153 9.56 -0.07 -0.38
N ALA A 154 10.85 0.27 -0.40
CA ALA A 154 11.39 1.40 0.35
C ALA A 154 10.82 2.76 -0.08
N SER A 155 10.35 2.89 -1.33
CA SER A 155 9.74 4.12 -1.83
C SER A 155 8.33 4.38 -1.27
N ILE A 156 7.61 3.33 -0.86
CA ILE A 156 6.22 3.39 -0.43
C ILE A 156 6.01 4.32 0.77
N PRO A 157 6.74 4.17 1.90
CA PRO A 157 6.76 5.14 3.00
C PRO A 157 6.89 6.61 2.58
N SER A 158 7.80 6.88 1.65
CA SER A 158 8.07 8.24 1.18
C SER A 158 6.87 8.81 0.43
N ASN A 159 6.27 8.00 -0.45
CA ASN A 159 5.10 8.38 -1.22
C ASN A 159 3.88 8.62 -0.32
N ILE A 160 3.66 7.77 0.69
CA ILE A 160 2.61 7.94 1.71
C ILE A 160 2.78 9.26 2.47
N ASN A 161 4.00 9.54 2.95
CA ASN A 161 4.26 10.79 3.68
C ASN A 161 4.09 12.02 2.79
N THR A 162 4.44 11.90 1.51
CA THR A 162 4.25 12.99 0.55
C THR A 162 2.77 13.21 0.27
N ALA A 163 1.97 12.16 0.10
CA ALA A 163 0.51 12.23 -0.02
C ALA A 163 -0.12 12.89 1.22
N LYS A 164 0.26 12.46 2.43
CA LYS A 164 -0.15 13.11 3.69
C LYS A 164 0.15 14.61 3.69
N LYS A 165 1.38 15.01 3.31
CA LYS A 165 1.76 16.43 3.23
C LYS A 165 0.90 17.22 2.24
N ARG A 166 0.50 16.61 1.12
CA ARG A 166 -0.42 17.24 0.15
C ARG A 166 -1.83 17.38 0.70
N LEU A 167 -2.33 16.38 1.44
CA LEU A 167 -3.64 16.45 2.09
C LEU A 167 -3.70 17.53 3.18
N LEU A 168 -2.60 17.77 3.89
CA LEU A 168 -2.51 18.82 4.90
C LEU A 168 -2.40 20.24 4.31
N ARG A 169 -2.22 20.39 2.98
CA ARG A 169 -2.31 21.70 2.31
C ARG A 169 -3.78 22.13 2.18
N SER A 170 -3.98 23.44 2.17
CA SER A 170 -5.24 24.13 2.54
C SER A 170 -6.53 23.51 2.01
N SER A 171 -6.67 23.26 0.69
CA SER A 171 -7.96 22.83 0.11
C SER A 171 -8.40 21.45 0.58
N ASN A 172 -7.47 20.52 0.81
CA ASN A 172 -7.79 19.15 1.21
C ASN A 172 -7.81 18.97 2.73
N ARG A 173 -7.35 19.96 3.50
CA ARG A 173 -7.31 19.88 4.97
C ARG A 173 -8.70 19.70 5.59
N VAL A 174 -9.76 20.09 4.86
CA VAL A 174 -11.17 19.93 5.25
C VAL A 174 -11.57 18.49 5.60
N ILE A 175 -10.82 17.50 5.12
CA ILE A 175 -11.06 16.09 5.44
C ILE A 175 -10.67 15.74 6.90
N PHE A 176 -9.87 16.58 7.54
CA PHE A 176 -9.43 16.45 8.92
C PHE A 176 -10.27 17.32 9.84
N GLY A 177 -10.50 16.85 11.07
CA GLY A 177 -11.28 17.58 12.08
C GLY A 177 -10.65 18.84 12.67
N ASN A 178 -9.55 19.35 12.10
CA ASN A 178 -8.79 20.49 12.63
C ASN A 178 -9.18 21.78 11.91
N ASN A 179 -10.29 22.38 12.34
CA ASN A 179 -10.45 23.84 12.26
C ASN A 179 -9.68 24.48 13.42
#